data_AF-A0A6A3LQK2-F1
#
_entry.id   AF-A0A6A3LQK2-F1
#
_cell.length_a   1.000
_cell.length_b   1.000
_cell.length_c   1.000
_cell.angle_alpha   90.00
_cell.angle_beta   90.00
_cell.angle_gamma   90.00
#
_symmetry.space_group_name_H-M   'P 1'
#
loop_
_entity.id
_entity.type
_entity.pdbx_description
1 polymer ?
#
loop_
_entity_poly.entity_id
_entity_poly.type
_entity_poly.pdbx_seq_one_letter_code
_entity_poly.pdbx_strand_id
1 'polypeptide(L)'
;MGTDGTDASQVKMGFFRVTGCCSLGNKSFLLSVLGFVFVILNLAALWALHFADRPVNKGSLRSATRFSTGELGATDGATPSVGDVVSFNNDNILRVGAGTTAYLNLMTLAADVDNIPYVNFAPMGTSSAKYTNVMGYTTRQGTDTTSFLTTMMFSPDNRTMAAGAISDANTLVADAIRGLATLSDTQMAVLTVWNTSDGYTSVKTAVTPATLDSSAGTVTLDKSKIANVTTGSATNFITPISSSSFVVAYYDTWSASYYQYVKIGVMAADGTITLSSAKSFGVANGAGLFTEFGAPVALKGLSSTGAGFAIAYYTELNSYSQDPNNLKTDADLSGLCVTTAIFSSDALSNFTTPVCADYRPGHYPEIVALSDDAIAVIFYDTANNNALTVVIMALSSDKTLSVSSSYVFPEVHGDLSAYNPSFLSPHGRLLSGNRLAVSFLNPAMNGRLCVRVFSFSQYTLVLKERTPILPVGPSDFAWVTTANKWPVNHAMAPLGADGFVTGYVGRRNNVLQQNFAAFEAFGNPVGIVQSTSGDSVSVTTQGKADASGLTDGAVYYATTSGAVVAQNGTSMDPDFFYTADGTMLVTKDSRVGVAVDDDKLFISTTL
;
A
#
# COMPACT_ATOMS: atom_id res chain seq x y z
N MET A 1 70.94 -26.95 27.18
CA MET A 1 69.88 -26.89 26.16
C MET A 1 68.57 -26.72 26.93
N GLY A 2 67.90 -25.56 27.00
CA GLY A 2 68.07 -24.29 26.25
C GLY A 2 67.54 -24.40 24.82
N THR A 3 66.74 -23.46 24.27
CA THR A 3 66.31 -22.11 24.75
C THR A 3 65.04 -21.66 23.98
N ASP A 4 64.00 -20.96 24.49
CA ASP A 4 63.65 -20.59 25.89
C ASP A 4 62.18 -20.96 26.23
N GLY A 5 61.11 -20.13 26.25
CA GLY A 5 60.83 -18.70 26.02
C GLY A 5 59.37 -18.53 25.49
N THR A 6 58.50 -17.57 25.86
CA THR A 6 58.56 -16.37 26.74
C THR A 6 57.51 -16.39 27.87
N ASP A 7 57.85 -15.82 29.03
CA ASP A 7 56.93 -15.54 30.15
C ASP A 7 56.28 -14.14 30.02
N ALA A 8 55.09 -13.94 30.61
CA ALA A 8 54.29 -12.71 30.58
C ALA A 8 53.83 -12.25 31.98
N SER A 9 54.78 -12.18 32.92
CA SER A 9 54.73 -11.41 34.17
C SER A 9 53.71 -11.84 35.24
N GLN A 10 54.12 -12.77 36.12
CA GLN A 10 53.76 -12.63 37.53
C GLN A 10 54.39 -11.33 38.08
N VAL A 11 53.56 -10.40 38.57
CA VAL A 11 54.08 -9.17 39.23
C VAL A 11 54.62 -9.52 40.62
N LYS A 12 55.87 -9.99 40.67
CA LYS A 12 56.63 -10.09 41.92
C LYS A 12 56.95 -8.69 42.45
N MET A 13 56.12 -8.19 43.37
CA MET A 13 56.44 -7.00 44.15
C MET A 13 57.58 -7.29 45.13
N GLY A 14 58.83 -7.15 44.65
CA GLY A 14 60.03 -7.29 45.45
C GLY A 14 60.18 -6.14 46.45
N PHE A 15 59.82 -6.37 47.71
CA PHE A 15 60.07 -5.45 48.81
C PHE A 15 61.58 -5.35 49.11
N PHE A 16 62.28 -4.44 48.42
CA PHE A 16 63.61 -4.03 48.80
C PHE A 16 63.56 -3.25 50.12
N ARG A 17 64.25 -3.79 51.15
CA ARG A 17 64.51 -3.05 52.39
C ARG A 17 65.50 -1.91 52.09
N VAL A 18 65.04 -0.68 52.11
CA VAL A 18 65.91 0.50 52.12
C VAL A 18 66.12 0.94 53.58
N THR A 19 67.36 0.83 54.05
CA THR A 19 67.81 1.33 55.36
C THR A 19 68.96 2.31 55.16
N GLY A 20 68.81 3.55 55.62
CA GLY A 20 69.90 4.54 55.62
C GLY A 20 69.45 5.93 55.17
N CYS A 21 69.62 6.89 56.07
CA CYS A 21 69.33 8.32 55.93
C CYS A 21 69.80 8.96 54.61
N CYS A 22 68.94 9.79 53.98
CA CYS A 22 69.08 11.25 54.13
C CYS A 22 67.93 12.05 53.47
N SER A 23 67.80 13.30 53.91
CA SER A 23 66.80 14.31 53.49
C SER A 23 66.53 14.40 51.98
N LEU A 24 65.33 14.02 51.54
CA LEU A 24 64.73 14.53 50.29
C LEU A 24 63.20 14.38 50.24
N GLY A 25 62.49 15.43 50.70
CA GLY A 25 61.12 15.75 50.29
C GLY A 25 60.00 14.76 50.65
N ASN A 26 59.29 15.04 51.75
CA ASN A 26 58.02 14.38 52.13
C ASN A 26 56.90 14.50 51.06
N LYS A 27 57.12 15.31 50.01
CA LYS A 27 56.26 15.40 48.81
C LYS A 27 56.41 14.23 47.85
N SER A 28 57.59 13.60 47.76
CA SER A 28 57.86 12.54 46.77
C SER A 28 57.06 11.27 47.07
N PHE A 29 57.16 10.77 48.29
CA PHE A 29 56.35 9.64 48.76
C PHE A 29 54.85 9.93 48.66
N LEU A 30 54.41 11.13 49.03
CA LEU A 30 53.01 11.55 48.91
C LEU A 30 52.53 11.57 47.45
N LEU A 31 53.36 12.04 46.51
CA LEU A 31 53.05 12.04 45.07
C LEU A 31 53.01 10.62 44.50
N SER A 32 53.91 9.71 44.92
CA SER A 32 53.84 8.30 44.51
C SER A 32 52.57 7.61 45.05
N VAL A 33 52.18 7.88 46.30
CA VAL A 33 50.93 7.36 46.87
C VAL A 33 49.71 7.94 46.16
N LEU A 34 49.67 9.26 45.92
CA LEU A 34 48.59 9.91 45.17
C LEU A 34 48.49 9.40 43.73
N GLY A 35 49.62 9.20 43.04
CA GLY A 35 49.66 8.61 41.71
C GLY A 35 49.15 7.17 41.68
N PHE A 36 49.54 6.34 42.66
CA PHE A 36 49.06 4.96 42.78
C PHE A 36 47.57 4.89 43.09
N VAL A 37 47.07 5.75 44.00
CA VAL A 37 45.63 5.90 44.29
C VAL A 37 44.87 6.41 43.06
N PHE A 38 45.42 7.38 42.31
CA PHE A 38 44.81 7.86 41.08
C PHE A 38 44.72 6.76 40.01
N VAL A 39 45.77 5.96 39.82
CA VAL A 39 45.75 4.80 38.90
C VAL A 39 44.72 3.76 39.34
N ILE A 40 44.64 3.42 40.64
CA ILE A 40 43.61 2.49 41.15
C ILE A 40 42.20 3.06 41.00
N LEU A 41 41.98 4.35 41.26
CA LEU A 41 40.67 5.00 41.07
C LEU A 41 40.29 5.04 39.58
N ASN A 42 41.24 5.25 38.67
CA ASN A 42 40.96 5.19 37.23
C ASN A 42 40.72 3.74 36.76
N LEU A 43 41.43 2.74 37.29
CA LEU A 43 41.10 1.33 37.02
C LEU A 43 39.73 0.94 37.58
N ALA A 44 39.38 1.41 38.77
CA ALA A 44 38.08 1.15 39.39
C ALA A 44 36.94 1.86 38.64
N ALA A 45 37.15 3.10 38.18
CA ALA A 45 36.21 3.84 37.34
C ALA A 45 36.06 3.19 35.95
N LEU A 46 37.16 2.74 35.33
CA LEU A 46 37.13 2.01 34.06
C LEU A 46 36.44 0.66 34.23
N TRP A 47 36.70 -0.06 35.32
CA TRP A 47 36.01 -1.30 35.66
C TRP A 47 34.52 -1.08 35.92
N ALA A 48 34.13 0.01 36.59
CA ALA A 48 32.72 0.37 36.76
C ALA A 48 32.05 0.74 35.42
N LEU A 49 32.70 1.55 34.57
CA LEU A 49 32.21 1.88 33.23
C LEU A 49 32.12 0.66 32.30
N HIS A 50 32.92 -0.39 32.52
CA HIS A 50 32.94 -1.59 31.68
C HIS A 50 32.11 -2.77 32.23
N PHE A 51 31.88 -2.82 33.55
CA PHE A 51 31.24 -3.95 34.24
C PHE A 51 30.17 -3.59 35.29
N ALA A 52 30.06 -2.35 35.76
CA ALA A 52 28.91 -1.93 36.59
C ALA A 52 27.73 -1.45 35.72
N ASP A 53 28.02 -0.85 34.56
CA ASP A 53 27.03 -0.50 33.53
C ASP A 53 26.55 -1.72 32.70
N ARG A 54 27.01 -2.93 33.08
CA ARG A 54 26.56 -4.22 32.55
C ARG A 54 26.18 -5.11 33.75
N PRO A 55 24.89 -5.29 34.09
CA PRO A 55 24.55 -5.97 35.33
C PRO A 55 25.05 -7.43 35.31
N VAL A 56 26.02 -7.77 36.18
CA VAL A 56 26.73 -9.07 36.16
C VAL A 56 26.01 -10.19 36.95
N ASN A 57 24.69 -10.12 37.04
CA ASN A 57 23.87 -11.25 37.49
C ASN A 57 23.58 -12.19 36.31
N LYS A 58 23.48 -13.51 36.55
CA LYS A 58 23.40 -14.56 35.51
C LYS A 58 22.22 -14.48 34.50
N GLY A 59 21.28 -13.55 34.67
CA GLY A 59 20.20 -13.28 33.72
C GLY A 59 20.41 -12.05 32.81
N SER A 60 21.54 -11.33 32.94
CA SER A 60 21.74 -10.04 32.29
C SER A 60 22.89 -10.04 31.27
N LEU A 61 22.51 -10.39 30.04
CA LEU A 61 22.93 -9.67 28.84
C LEU A 61 21.65 -9.05 28.25
N ARG A 62 21.15 -7.99 28.89
CA ARG A 62 20.01 -7.21 28.39
C ARG A 62 20.46 -5.79 28.13
N SER A 63 20.64 -5.43 26.85
CA SER A 63 20.68 -4.02 26.46
C SER A 63 19.24 -3.52 26.47
N ALA A 64 18.76 -3.14 27.65
CA ALA A 64 17.37 -2.76 27.90
C ALA A 64 17.25 -1.23 27.96
N THR A 65 16.84 -0.63 26.84
CA THR A 65 16.60 0.82 26.74
C THR A 65 15.19 1.15 27.24
N ARG A 66 15.05 2.26 27.95
CA ARG A 66 13.75 2.77 28.42
C ARG A 66 13.20 3.82 27.45
N PHE A 67 11.91 3.71 27.17
CA PHE A 67 11.14 4.64 26.32
C PHE A 67 9.88 5.07 27.10
N SER A 68 9.36 6.28 26.86
CA SER A 68 8.14 6.75 27.54
C SER A 68 6.88 6.21 26.85
N THR A 69 5.82 5.91 27.60
CA THR A 69 4.55 5.42 27.01
C THR A 69 3.87 6.45 26.11
N GLY A 70 3.99 7.74 26.45
CA GLY A 70 3.48 8.85 25.62
C GLY A 70 4.13 8.96 24.24
N GLU A 71 5.30 8.34 24.07
CA GLU A 71 6.04 8.21 22.81
C GLU A 71 5.99 6.78 22.24
N LEU A 72 5.12 5.91 22.80
CA LEU A 72 4.88 4.53 22.34
C LEU A 72 3.44 4.28 21.93
N GLY A 73 2.51 5.08 22.44
CA GLY A 73 1.16 5.22 21.92
C GLY A 73 1.17 5.88 20.54
N ALA A 74 1.62 5.14 19.53
CA ALA A 74 1.21 5.41 18.16
C ALA A 74 -0.32 5.51 18.14
N THR A 75 -0.87 6.54 17.50
CA THR A 75 -2.26 7.02 17.64
C THR A 75 -3.32 6.08 17.02
N ASP A 76 -2.95 4.81 16.84
CA ASP A 76 -3.38 3.84 15.84
C ASP A 76 -2.95 2.39 16.18
N GLY A 77 -2.42 2.13 17.38
CA GLY A 77 -1.82 0.84 17.74
C GLY A 77 -2.24 0.30 19.10
N ALA A 78 -2.06 -1.02 19.29
CA ALA A 78 -2.32 -1.69 20.55
C ALA A 78 -1.40 -1.18 21.68
N THR A 79 -1.87 -1.27 22.93
CA THR A 79 -1.06 -0.92 24.11
C THR A 79 0.08 -1.93 24.28
N PRO A 80 1.35 -1.51 24.41
CA PRO A 80 2.49 -2.42 24.55
C PRO A 80 2.33 -3.41 25.69
N SER A 81 2.57 -4.69 25.39
CA SER A 81 2.54 -5.83 26.31
C SER A 81 3.91 -6.51 26.39
N VAL A 82 4.18 -7.25 27.47
CA VAL A 82 5.44 -7.97 27.64
C VAL A 82 5.52 -9.14 26.65
N GLY A 83 6.60 -9.19 25.86
CA GLY A 83 6.76 -10.12 24.74
C GLY A 83 6.55 -9.47 23.37
N ASP A 84 5.97 -8.26 23.30
CA ASP A 84 5.72 -7.56 22.03
C ASP A 84 7.03 -7.10 21.35
N VAL A 85 7.15 -7.35 20.06
CA VAL A 85 8.17 -6.75 19.18
C VAL A 85 7.79 -5.30 18.89
N VAL A 86 8.79 -4.43 18.82
CA VAL A 86 8.63 -3.01 18.48
C VAL A 86 9.46 -2.58 17.27
N SER A 87 8.98 -1.58 16.53
CA SER A 87 9.70 -0.89 15.44
C SER A 87 9.56 0.63 15.55
N PHE A 88 10.39 1.38 14.82
CA PHE A 88 10.15 2.82 14.61
C PHE A 88 9.14 3.05 13.48
N ASN A 89 8.29 4.07 13.62
CA ASN A 89 7.47 4.61 12.54
C ASN A 89 8.28 5.63 11.69
N ASN A 90 7.64 6.27 10.69
CA ASN A 90 8.31 7.24 9.82
C ASN A 90 8.76 8.54 10.54
N ASP A 91 8.16 8.85 11.69
CA ASP A 91 8.49 10.01 12.53
C ASP A 91 9.62 9.70 13.53
N ASN A 92 10.14 8.46 13.53
CA ASN A 92 11.08 7.90 14.50
C ASN A 92 10.50 7.69 15.92
N ILE A 93 9.16 7.66 16.01
CA ILE A 93 8.42 7.29 17.23
C ILE A 93 8.38 5.75 17.29
N LEU A 94 8.65 5.17 18.46
CA LEU A 94 8.65 3.71 18.63
C LEU A 94 7.20 3.20 18.77
N ARG A 95 6.90 2.02 18.23
CA ARG A 95 5.55 1.42 18.24
C ARG A 95 5.58 -0.09 18.41
N VAL A 96 4.46 -0.66 18.85
CA VAL A 96 4.20 -2.11 18.75
C VAL A 96 4.16 -2.53 17.28
N GLY A 97 4.67 -3.73 17.00
CA GLY A 97 4.70 -4.34 15.67
C GLY A 97 5.94 -3.97 14.86
N ALA A 98 6.34 -4.88 13.96
CA ALA A 98 7.45 -4.68 13.03
C ALA A 98 7.29 -5.52 11.75
N GLY A 99 8.04 -5.19 10.70
CA GLY A 99 8.02 -5.89 9.41
C GLY A 99 6.73 -5.66 8.62
N THR A 100 6.45 -6.56 7.66
CA THR A 100 5.20 -6.55 6.89
C THR A 100 4.37 -7.78 7.21
N THR A 101 3.07 -7.56 7.40
CA THR A 101 2.09 -8.61 7.68
C THR A 101 0.88 -8.44 6.79
N ALA A 102 0.36 -9.54 6.25
CA ALA A 102 -0.92 -9.59 5.57
C ALA A 102 -1.89 -10.48 6.33
N TYR A 103 -3.05 -9.93 6.67
CA TYR A 103 -4.17 -10.65 7.27
C TYR A 103 -5.15 -11.00 6.13
N LEU A 104 -5.36 -12.28 5.89
CA LEU A 104 -6.04 -12.84 4.71
C LEU A 104 -7.45 -13.35 5.05
N ASN A 105 -8.30 -13.56 4.03
CA ASN A 105 -9.62 -14.18 4.15
C ASN A 105 -10.56 -13.45 5.14
N LEU A 106 -10.40 -12.13 5.27
CA LEU A 106 -11.01 -11.34 6.35
C LEU A 106 -12.52 -11.09 6.20
N MET A 107 -13.06 -11.24 4.99
CA MET A 107 -14.46 -10.92 4.68
C MET A 107 -14.95 -11.71 3.46
N THR A 108 -16.23 -12.10 3.51
CA THR A 108 -17.00 -12.68 2.39
C THR A 108 -18.24 -11.80 2.22
N LEU A 109 -18.53 -11.34 0.99
CA LEU A 109 -19.65 -10.44 0.70
C LEU A 109 -20.97 -11.19 0.53
N ALA A 110 -20.95 -12.23 -0.29
CA ALA A 110 -22.09 -13.10 -0.57
C ALA A 110 -21.58 -14.46 -1.06
N ALA A 111 -22.09 -15.56 -0.51
CA ALA A 111 -21.72 -16.91 -0.94
C ALA A 111 -22.65 -17.42 -2.06
N ASP A 112 -23.94 -17.12 -1.96
CA ASP A 112 -25.00 -17.75 -2.76
C ASP A 112 -25.34 -17.00 -4.06
N VAL A 113 -24.33 -16.39 -4.72
CA VAL A 113 -24.50 -15.60 -5.96
C VAL A 113 -23.68 -16.16 -7.13
N ASP A 114 -24.24 -16.10 -8.34
CA ASP A 114 -23.58 -16.55 -9.57
C ASP A 114 -22.26 -15.84 -9.86
N ASN A 115 -22.18 -14.52 -9.58
CA ASN A 115 -20.99 -13.71 -9.82
C ASN A 115 -21.04 -12.42 -8.97
N ILE A 116 -19.87 -11.85 -8.69
CA ILE A 116 -19.69 -10.48 -8.19
C ILE A 116 -18.76 -9.76 -9.19
N PRO A 117 -19.26 -9.23 -10.32
CA PRO A 117 -18.41 -8.71 -11.39
C PRO A 117 -17.61 -7.43 -11.07
N TYR A 118 -18.00 -6.67 -10.03
CA TYR A 118 -17.36 -5.39 -9.69
C TYR A 118 -17.25 -5.18 -8.18
N VAL A 119 -16.11 -4.64 -7.74
CA VAL A 119 -15.88 -4.03 -6.42
C VAL A 119 -15.09 -2.74 -6.61
N ASN A 120 -15.48 -1.69 -5.90
CA ASN A 120 -14.83 -0.38 -5.90
C ASN A 120 -14.67 0.07 -4.46
N PHE A 121 -13.53 0.68 -4.13
CA PHE A 121 -13.29 1.29 -2.81
C PHE A 121 -12.98 2.77 -2.93
N ALA A 122 -13.42 3.57 -1.96
CA ALA A 122 -13.00 4.96 -1.77
C ALA A 122 -12.96 5.33 -0.27
N PRO A 123 -12.20 6.35 0.14
CA PRO A 123 -12.13 6.78 1.55
C PRO A 123 -13.48 7.17 2.15
N MET A 124 -13.72 6.87 3.43
CA MET A 124 -14.92 7.30 4.16
C MET A 124 -14.79 8.77 4.61
N GLY A 125 -14.84 9.69 3.65
CA GLY A 125 -14.60 11.12 3.86
C GLY A 125 -13.21 11.58 3.45
N THR A 126 -12.94 12.87 3.65
CA THR A 126 -11.67 13.54 3.30
C THR A 126 -10.77 13.82 4.51
N SER A 127 -11.36 14.05 5.69
CA SER A 127 -10.67 13.86 6.96
C SER A 127 -10.44 12.36 7.22
N SER A 128 -9.41 12.05 8.00
CA SER A 128 -8.85 10.69 8.04
C SER A 128 -9.70 9.72 8.88
N ALA A 129 -10.74 9.15 8.28
CA ALA A 129 -11.50 8.02 8.81
C ALA A 129 -10.68 6.71 8.70
N LYS A 130 -9.59 6.66 9.48
CA LYS A 130 -8.42 5.78 9.29
C LYS A 130 -8.71 4.34 8.87
N TYR A 131 -9.69 3.67 9.48
CA TYR A 131 -9.96 2.25 9.26
C TYR A 131 -11.32 1.95 8.60
N THR A 132 -12.01 2.97 8.09
CA THR A 132 -13.28 2.80 7.36
C THR A 132 -13.16 3.34 5.95
N ASN A 133 -13.56 2.53 4.96
CA ASN A 133 -13.70 2.94 3.58
C ASN A 133 -15.15 2.72 3.11
N VAL A 134 -15.55 3.39 2.04
CA VAL A 134 -16.77 3.04 1.29
C VAL A 134 -16.44 1.93 0.31
N MET A 135 -17.32 0.95 0.20
CA MET A 135 -17.25 -0.17 -0.72
C MET A 135 -18.52 -0.23 -1.57
N GLY A 136 -18.35 -0.12 -2.89
CA GLY A 136 -19.42 -0.28 -3.87
C GLY A 136 -19.21 -1.57 -4.65
N TYR A 137 -20.09 -2.55 -4.50
CA TYR A 137 -19.99 -3.83 -5.22
C TYR A 137 -21.27 -4.21 -5.94
N THR A 138 -21.14 -5.04 -6.98
CA THR A 138 -22.26 -5.52 -7.79
C THR A 138 -22.33 -7.03 -7.73
N THR A 139 -23.48 -7.59 -7.37
CA THR A 139 -23.78 -9.02 -7.47
C THR A 139 -24.62 -9.30 -8.71
N ARG A 140 -24.56 -10.55 -9.18
CA ARG A 140 -25.42 -11.06 -10.25
C ARG A 140 -25.96 -12.43 -9.87
N GLN A 141 -27.25 -12.66 -10.14
CA GLN A 141 -27.92 -13.95 -10.01
C GLN A 141 -28.75 -14.24 -11.27
N GLY A 142 -28.34 -15.21 -12.10
CA GLY A 142 -28.96 -15.44 -13.41
C GLY A 142 -28.87 -14.20 -14.33
N THR A 143 -30.02 -13.56 -14.57
CA THR A 143 -30.16 -12.28 -15.29
C THR A 143 -30.02 -11.06 -14.39
N ASP A 144 -30.29 -11.21 -13.09
CA ASP A 144 -30.61 -10.11 -12.22
C ASP A 144 -29.31 -9.50 -11.68
N THR A 145 -29.24 -8.16 -11.68
CA THR A 145 -28.08 -7.39 -11.26
C THR A 145 -28.49 -6.45 -10.14
N THR A 146 -27.76 -6.50 -9.03
CA THR A 146 -27.99 -5.64 -7.86
C THR A 146 -26.65 -5.10 -7.39
N SER A 147 -26.58 -3.80 -7.10
CA SER A 147 -25.39 -3.18 -6.51
C SER A 147 -25.67 -2.67 -5.11
N PHE A 148 -24.65 -2.71 -4.27
CA PHE A 148 -24.70 -2.26 -2.89
C PHE A 148 -23.58 -1.23 -2.67
N LEU A 149 -23.96 -0.05 -2.22
CA LEU A 149 -23.03 0.92 -1.62
C LEU A 149 -23.05 0.68 -0.12
N THR A 150 -21.93 0.31 0.47
CA THR A 150 -21.82 0.08 1.92
C THR A 150 -20.49 0.60 2.43
N THR A 151 -20.23 0.50 3.74
CA THR A 151 -18.90 0.69 4.31
C THR A 151 -18.15 -0.63 4.42
N MET A 152 -16.83 -0.54 4.54
CA MET A 152 -15.93 -1.64 4.86
C MET A 152 -15.01 -1.14 5.98
N MET A 153 -15.14 -1.74 7.17
CA MET A 153 -14.43 -1.35 8.38
C MET A 153 -13.44 -2.44 8.77
N PHE A 154 -12.16 -2.08 8.86
CA PHE A 154 -11.13 -2.91 9.50
C PHE A 154 -11.07 -2.57 10.98
N SER A 155 -10.88 -3.58 11.83
CA SER A 155 -10.74 -3.41 13.27
C SER A 155 -9.31 -3.81 13.67
N PRO A 156 -8.42 -2.85 14.01
CA PRO A 156 -7.01 -3.14 14.24
C PRO A 156 -6.76 -4.01 15.48
N ASP A 157 -7.58 -3.90 16.53
CA ASP A 157 -7.37 -4.63 17.79
C ASP A 157 -7.53 -6.16 17.65
N ASN A 158 -8.44 -6.60 16.76
CA ASN A 158 -8.74 -8.01 16.54
C ASN A 158 -8.41 -8.49 15.11
N ARG A 159 -7.90 -7.60 14.25
CA ARG A 159 -7.52 -7.85 12.85
C ARG A 159 -8.65 -8.38 11.95
N THR A 160 -9.92 -8.15 12.33
CA THR A 160 -11.10 -8.53 11.53
C THR A 160 -11.54 -7.41 10.58
N MET A 161 -12.37 -7.75 9.59
CA MET A 161 -13.02 -6.78 8.71
C MET A 161 -14.51 -7.10 8.56
N ALA A 162 -15.34 -6.05 8.45
CA ALA A 162 -16.78 -6.18 8.28
C ALA A 162 -17.32 -5.21 7.23
N ALA A 163 -18.35 -5.64 6.50
CA ALA A 163 -19.16 -4.78 5.66
C ALA A 163 -20.26 -4.09 6.51
N GLY A 164 -20.60 -2.85 6.17
CA GLY A 164 -21.73 -2.13 6.75
C GLY A 164 -23.09 -2.72 6.34
N ALA A 165 -24.14 -2.33 7.06
CA ALA A 165 -25.49 -2.83 6.84
C ALA A 165 -26.06 -2.45 5.46
N ILE A 166 -26.78 -3.39 4.84
CA ILE A 166 -27.46 -3.22 3.55
C ILE A 166 -28.93 -2.82 3.78
N SER A 167 -29.45 -1.92 2.96
CA SER A 167 -30.84 -1.45 2.99
C SER A 167 -31.29 -0.94 1.62
N ASP A 168 -32.60 -0.69 1.47
CA ASP A 168 -33.15 -0.04 0.27
C ASP A 168 -32.56 1.36 0.03
N ALA A 169 -32.03 2.03 1.05
CA ALA A 169 -31.41 3.35 0.95
C ALA A 169 -30.01 3.32 0.30
N ASN A 170 -29.33 2.17 0.30
CA ASN A 170 -27.98 2.02 -0.23
C ASN A 170 -27.82 0.89 -1.29
N THR A 171 -28.93 0.24 -1.65
CA THR A 171 -29.02 -0.74 -2.75
C THR A 171 -29.49 -0.11 -4.06
N LEU A 172 -28.94 -0.52 -5.21
CA LEU A 172 -29.43 -0.24 -6.56
C LEU A 172 -29.81 -1.54 -7.27
N VAL A 173 -30.89 -1.52 -8.04
CA VAL A 173 -31.38 -2.67 -8.82
C VAL A 173 -31.22 -2.35 -10.31
N ALA A 174 -30.79 -3.32 -11.11
CA ALA A 174 -30.41 -3.22 -12.53
C ALA A 174 -29.20 -2.34 -12.88
N ASP A 175 -28.77 -1.42 -12.00
CA ASP A 175 -27.54 -0.65 -12.14
C ASP A 175 -26.31 -1.38 -11.56
N ALA A 176 -25.18 -1.27 -12.26
CA ALA A 176 -23.84 -1.62 -11.76
C ALA A 176 -23.14 -0.38 -11.17
N ILE A 177 -22.53 -0.48 -9.99
CA ILE A 177 -21.60 0.54 -9.47
C ILE A 177 -20.24 0.33 -10.15
N ARG A 178 -19.72 1.37 -10.80
CA ARG A 178 -18.51 1.30 -11.65
C ARG A 178 -17.40 2.27 -11.23
N GLY A 179 -17.60 3.01 -10.15
CA GLY A 179 -16.60 3.89 -9.56
C GLY A 179 -17.17 4.76 -8.44
N LEU A 180 -16.30 5.24 -7.55
CA LEU A 180 -16.65 6.03 -6.37
C LEU A 180 -15.74 7.24 -6.26
N ALA A 181 -16.31 8.42 -6.00
CA ALA A 181 -15.56 9.64 -5.76
C ALA A 181 -16.05 10.34 -4.48
N THR A 182 -15.32 10.11 -3.38
CA THR A 182 -15.48 10.86 -2.13
C THR A 182 -15.09 12.31 -2.37
N LEU A 183 -16.04 13.24 -2.21
CA LEU A 183 -15.80 14.67 -2.41
C LEU A 183 -15.44 15.34 -1.08
N SER A 184 -16.17 15.00 -0.02
CA SER A 184 -16.00 15.55 1.32
C SER A 184 -16.35 14.51 2.38
N ASP A 185 -16.25 14.90 3.66
CA ASP A 185 -16.59 14.07 4.82
C ASP A 185 -18.06 13.63 4.85
N THR A 186 -18.94 14.32 4.09
CA THR A 186 -20.38 14.07 4.05
C THR A 186 -20.92 13.77 2.64
N GLN A 187 -20.11 13.91 1.58
CA GLN A 187 -20.59 13.80 0.19
C GLN A 187 -19.71 12.92 -0.69
N MET A 188 -20.35 12.07 -1.48
CA MET A 188 -19.75 11.21 -2.50
C MET A 188 -20.55 11.24 -3.80
N ALA A 189 -19.85 11.15 -4.93
CA ALA A 189 -20.43 10.86 -6.23
C ALA A 189 -20.21 9.37 -6.59
N VAL A 190 -21.29 8.66 -6.91
CA VAL A 190 -21.26 7.22 -7.29
C VAL A 190 -21.54 7.10 -8.78
N LEU A 191 -20.57 6.55 -9.54
CA LEU A 191 -20.73 6.28 -10.96
C LEU A 191 -21.54 5.00 -11.17
N THR A 192 -22.72 5.14 -11.76
CA THR A 192 -23.63 4.03 -12.07
C THR A 192 -23.73 3.79 -13.56
N VAL A 193 -23.79 2.52 -13.95
CA VAL A 193 -24.02 2.09 -15.33
C VAL A 193 -25.18 1.11 -15.35
N TRP A 194 -26.30 1.52 -15.92
CA TRP A 194 -27.45 0.66 -16.18
C TRP A 194 -27.05 -0.39 -17.20
N ASN A 195 -27.25 -1.67 -16.88
CA ASN A 195 -26.89 -2.76 -17.78
C ASN A 195 -28.13 -3.63 -18.09
N THR A 196 -28.71 -3.39 -19.26
CA THR A 196 -29.88 -4.11 -19.78
C THR A 196 -29.54 -5.53 -20.20
N SER A 197 -30.55 -6.42 -20.18
CA SER A 197 -30.40 -7.84 -20.54
C SER A 197 -30.14 -8.10 -22.03
N ASP A 198 -30.18 -7.06 -22.88
CA ASP A 198 -29.73 -7.07 -24.29
C ASP A 198 -28.21 -6.89 -24.44
N GLY A 199 -27.49 -6.57 -23.36
CA GLY A 199 -26.03 -6.67 -23.23
C GLY A 199 -25.22 -5.44 -23.65
N TYR A 200 -25.65 -4.66 -24.65
CA TYR A 200 -24.91 -3.46 -25.11
C TYR A 200 -25.79 -2.32 -25.65
N THR A 201 -26.98 -2.58 -26.17
CA THR A 201 -27.73 -1.63 -27.01
C THR A 201 -28.47 -0.51 -26.26
N SER A 202 -28.65 -0.62 -24.93
CA SER A 202 -29.33 0.41 -24.13
C SER A 202 -28.62 0.78 -22.82
N VAL A 203 -27.28 0.65 -22.79
CA VAL A 203 -26.42 1.09 -21.68
C VAL A 203 -26.55 2.59 -21.40
N LYS A 204 -26.66 2.97 -20.12
CA LYS A 204 -26.76 4.36 -19.66
C LYS A 204 -25.78 4.63 -18.52
N THR A 205 -24.95 5.66 -18.65
CA THR A 205 -24.04 6.12 -17.59
C THR A 205 -24.64 7.31 -16.85
N ALA A 206 -24.67 7.23 -15.53
CA ALA A 206 -25.11 8.32 -14.67
C ALA A 206 -24.21 8.45 -13.43
N VAL A 207 -24.42 9.53 -12.67
CA VAL A 207 -23.86 9.71 -11.34
C VAL A 207 -24.99 9.91 -10.35
N THR A 208 -25.02 9.07 -9.32
CA THR A 208 -25.93 9.16 -8.19
C THR A 208 -25.19 9.81 -7.01
N PRO A 209 -25.71 10.89 -6.40
CA PRO A 209 -25.14 11.42 -5.17
C PRO A 209 -25.28 10.42 -4.02
N ALA A 210 -24.34 10.46 -3.08
CA ALA A 210 -24.42 9.73 -1.82
C ALA A 210 -24.00 10.62 -0.64
N THR A 211 -24.73 10.49 0.46
CA THR A 211 -24.38 11.08 1.76
C THR A 211 -23.53 10.09 2.55
N LEU A 212 -22.48 10.59 3.19
CA LEU A 212 -21.61 9.84 4.10
C LEU A 212 -21.88 10.27 5.55
N ASP A 213 -21.98 9.32 6.46
CA ASP A 213 -21.92 9.55 7.91
C ASP A 213 -20.80 8.69 8.49
N SER A 214 -19.63 9.30 8.71
CA SER A 214 -18.45 8.66 9.28
C SER A 214 -18.59 8.36 10.78
N SER A 215 -19.55 8.97 11.48
CA SER A 215 -19.81 8.75 12.91
C SER A 215 -20.69 7.52 13.16
N ALA A 216 -21.68 7.27 12.28
CA ALA A 216 -22.48 6.06 12.26
C ALA A 216 -21.84 4.93 11.41
N GLY A 217 -20.84 5.25 10.58
CA GLY A 217 -20.24 4.32 9.63
C GLY A 217 -21.19 3.92 8.49
N THR A 218 -22.07 4.83 8.06
CA THR A 218 -23.14 4.54 7.07
C THR A 218 -23.06 5.41 5.82
N VAL A 219 -23.64 4.91 4.73
CA VAL A 219 -23.72 5.58 3.42
C VAL A 219 -25.13 5.44 2.84
N THR A 220 -25.64 6.47 2.19
CA THR A 220 -27.01 6.53 1.63
C THR A 220 -27.01 7.17 0.25
N LEU A 221 -27.72 6.59 -0.72
CA LEU A 221 -27.82 7.10 -2.09
C LEU A 221 -29.03 8.06 -2.26
N ASP A 222 -28.82 9.27 -2.77
CA ASP A 222 -29.92 10.12 -3.23
C ASP A 222 -30.32 9.74 -4.66
N LYS A 223 -31.16 8.71 -4.74
CA LYS A 223 -31.77 8.21 -5.99
C LYS A 223 -32.69 9.23 -6.67
N SER A 224 -33.03 10.35 -6.03
CA SER A 224 -33.87 11.40 -6.63
C SER A 224 -33.07 12.41 -7.46
N LYS A 225 -31.75 12.48 -7.29
CA LYS A 225 -30.85 13.49 -7.88
C LYS A 225 -29.83 12.93 -8.88
N ILE A 226 -30.18 11.82 -9.54
CA ILE A 226 -29.33 11.14 -10.51
C ILE A 226 -29.05 12.03 -11.74
N ALA A 227 -27.78 12.34 -12.01
CA ALA A 227 -27.36 13.13 -13.16
C ALA A 227 -26.87 12.23 -14.31
N ASN A 228 -27.46 12.39 -15.50
CA ASN A 228 -27.13 11.57 -16.67
C ASN A 228 -25.83 12.05 -17.35
N VAL A 229 -24.82 11.20 -17.46
CA VAL A 229 -23.54 11.53 -18.10
C VAL A 229 -23.61 11.31 -19.60
N THR A 230 -23.97 10.09 -20.03
CA THR A 230 -24.03 9.68 -21.44
C THR A 230 -24.91 8.43 -21.63
N THR A 231 -25.13 8.04 -22.88
CA THR A 231 -25.77 6.79 -23.32
C THR A 231 -24.83 5.99 -24.23
N GLY A 232 -25.05 4.68 -24.36
CA GLY A 232 -24.33 3.82 -25.30
C GLY A 232 -22.86 3.56 -24.97
N SER A 233 -22.45 3.69 -23.69
CA SER A 233 -21.05 3.64 -23.27
C SER A 233 -20.84 2.87 -21.96
N ALA A 234 -20.10 1.77 -22.03
CA ALA A 234 -19.90 0.86 -20.89
C ALA A 234 -18.57 1.05 -20.14
N THR A 235 -17.59 1.75 -20.72
CA THR A 235 -16.30 2.08 -20.07
C THR A 235 -16.29 3.55 -19.68
N ASN A 236 -16.28 3.78 -18.38
CA ASN A 236 -16.40 5.10 -17.74
C ASN A 236 -15.59 5.06 -16.44
N PHE A 237 -14.92 6.15 -16.07
CA PHE A 237 -14.22 6.31 -14.78
C PHE A 237 -14.65 7.61 -14.09
N ILE A 238 -14.62 7.63 -12.76
CA ILE A 238 -14.89 8.82 -11.93
C ILE A 238 -13.76 9.01 -10.90
N THR A 239 -13.40 10.26 -10.59
CA THR A 239 -12.47 10.60 -9.51
C THR A 239 -12.83 11.97 -8.93
N PRO A 240 -12.59 12.26 -7.63
CA PRO A 240 -12.71 13.60 -7.08
C PRO A 240 -11.57 14.51 -7.57
N ILE A 241 -11.86 15.80 -7.77
CA ILE A 241 -10.87 16.83 -8.14
C ILE A 241 -10.90 18.07 -7.23
N SER A 242 -11.97 18.23 -6.45
CA SER A 242 -12.09 19.23 -5.38
C SER A 242 -13.03 18.70 -4.28
N SER A 243 -13.22 19.47 -3.21
CA SER A 243 -14.13 19.14 -2.11
C SER A 243 -15.62 19.07 -2.51
N SER A 244 -15.98 19.52 -3.72
CA SER A 244 -17.35 19.54 -4.24
C SER A 244 -17.42 19.24 -5.74
N SER A 245 -16.33 18.73 -6.35
CA SER A 245 -16.27 18.48 -7.79
C SER A 245 -15.56 17.19 -8.11
N PHE A 246 -16.10 16.46 -9.08
CA PHE A 246 -15.54 15.24 -9.64
C PHE A 246 -15.43 15.34 -11.15
N VAL A 247 -14.60 14.50 -11.75
CA VAL A 247 -14.47 14.37 -13.20
C VAL A 247 -14.91 12.97 -13.61
N VAL A 248 -15.69 12.89 -14.70
CA VAL A 248 -16.06 11.62 -15.36
C VAL A 248 -15.41 11.58 -16.74
N ALA A 249 -14.61 10.56 -16.99
CA ALA A 249 -14.07 10.23 -18.30
C ALA A 249 -14.85 9.06 -18.91
N TYR A 250 -15.29 9.18 -20.16
CA TYR A 250 -16.22 8.25 -20.80
C TYR A 250 -16.05 8.22 -22.33
N TYR A 251 -16.35 7.09 -22.98
CA TYR A 251 -16.56 7.08 -24.44
C TYR A 251 -17.94 7.62 -24.81
N ASP A 252 -18.05 8.29 -25.96
CA ASP A 252 -19.34 8.51 -26.62
C ASP A 252 -20.00 7.17 -27.01
N THR A 253 -21.26 7.22 -27.48
CA THR A 253 -21.95 6.04 -28.04
C THR A 253 -21.09 5.39 -29.13
N TRP A 254 -20.78 4.10 -28.97
CA TRP A 254 -19.94 3.36 -29.91
C TRP A 254 -20.51 3.36 -31.33
N SER A 255 -19.70 3.83 -32.29
CA SER A 255 -20.07 4.08 -33.68
C SER A 255 -18.88 3.82 -34.61
N ALA A 256 -19.05 3.91 -35.93
CA ALA A 256 -17.97 3.77 -36.92
C ALA A 256 -16.80 4.76 -36.68
N SER A 257 -17.07 5.90 -36.05
CA SER A 257 -16.07 6.67 -35.31
C SER A 257 -16.70 7.34 -34.10
N TYR A 258 -15.96 7.39 -32.99
CA TYR A 258 -16.40 7.93 -31.71
C TYR A 258 -15.23 8.60 -30.97
N TYR A 259 -15.50 9.27 -29.85
CA TYR A 259 -14.49 9.97 -29.06
C TYR A 259 -14.63 9.64 -27.58
N GLN A 260 -13.51 9.61 -26.89
CA GLN A 260 -13.40 9.75 -25.44
C GLN A 260 -13.55 11.21 -25.04
N TYR A 261 -14.36 11.43 -24.01
CA TYR A 261 -14.77 12.73 -23.49
C TYR A 261 -14.59 12.79 -21.98
N VAL A 262 -14.44 14.02 -21.49
CA VAL A 262 -14.49 14.37 -20.08
C VAL A 262 -15.63 15.35 -19.82
N LYS A 263 -16.35 15.13 -18.72
CA LYS A 263 -17.26 16.10 -18.07
C LYS A 263 -16.84 16.29 -16.62
N ILE A 264 -17.00 17.52 -16.11
CA ILE A 264 -16.89 17.83 -14.68
C ILE A 264 -18.30 17.85 -14.09
N GLY A 265 -18.48 17.25 -12.93
CA GLY A 265 -19.67 17.42 -12.12
C GLY A 265 -19.35 18.24 -10.88
N VAL A 266 -20.16 19.27 -10.61
CA VAL A 266 -20.16 20.03 -9.35
C VAL A 266 -21.36 19.59 -8.53
N MET A 267 -21.12 19.17 -7.29
CA MET A 267 -22.15 18.78 -6.34
C MET A 267 -22.42 19.92 -5.37
N ALA A 268 -23.66 20.39 -5.32
CA ALA A 268 -24.11 21.33 -4.30
C ALA A 268 -24.28 20.64 -2.94
N ALA A 269 -24.35 21.42 -1.86
CA ALA A 269 -24.46 20.90 -0.48
C ALA A 269 -25.74 20.07 -0.22
N ASP A 270 -26.77 20.19 -1.07
CA ASP A 270 -27.98 19.38 -1.01
C ASP A 270 -27.87 18.05 -1.80
N GLY A 271 -26.75 17.82 -2.48
CA GLY A 271 -26.53 16.68 -3.38
C GLY A 271 -26.89 16.93 -4.85
N THR A 272 -27.42 18.08 -5.24
CA THR A 272 -27.73 18.38 -6.65
C THR A 272 -26.44 18.46 -7.47
N ILE A 273 -26.35 17.69 -8.56
CA ILE A 273 -25.21 17.67 -9.49
C ILE A 273 -25.49 18.54 -10.71
N THR A 274 -24.58 19.47 -11.01
CA THR A 274 -24.50 20.18 -12.30
C THR A 274 -23.32 19.64 -13.11
N LEU A 275 -23.56 19.25 -14.37
CA LEU A 275 -22.52 18.75 -15.28
C LEU A 275 -22.06 19.80 -16.29
N SER A 276 -20.76 19.86 -16.55
CA SER A 276 -20.16 20.74 -17.57
C SER A 276 -20.50 20.30 -19.00
N SER A 277 -20.17 21.16 -19.97
CA SER A 277 -19.99 20.73 -21.35
C SER A 277 -18.88 19.67 -21.44
N ALA A 278 -18.98 18.78 -22.44
CA ALA A 278 -17.98 17.75 -22.69
C ALA A 278 -16.75 18.33 -23.41
N LYS A 279 -15.57 17.78 -23.11
CA LYS A 279 -14.30 18.05 -23.82
C LYS A 279 -13.66 16.73 -24.23
N SER A 280 -13.30 16.58 -25.50
CA SER A 280 -12.53 15.42 -25.97
C SER A 280 -11.03 15.61 -25.70
N PHE A 281 -10.34 14.48 -25.60
CA PHE A 281 -8.88 14.35 -25.43
C PHE A 281 -8.38 13.20 -26.30
N GLY A 282 -7.06 13.01 -26.46
CA GLY A 282 -6.51 11.94 -27.31
C GLY A 282 -6.87 12.07 -28.80
N VAL A 283 -6.90 10.95 -29.53
CA VAL A 283 -7.28 10.91 -30.97
C VAL A 283 -8.65 10.25 -31.15
N ALA A 284 -9.34 10.57 -32.24
CA ALA A 284 -10.63 9.96 -32.56
C ALA A 284 -10.51 8.43 -32.68
N ASN A 285 -11.46 7.69 -32.10
CA ASN A 285 -11.53 6.24 -32.23
C ASN A 285 -12.14 5.93 -33.61
N GLY A 286 -11.38 5.24 -34.47
CA GLY A 286 -11.67 5.05 -35.89
C GLY A 286 -10.42 5.10 -36.76
N ALA A 287 -10.57 4.94 -38.08
CA ALA A 287 -9.48 5.06 -39.07
C ALA A 287 -8.19 4.27 -38.72
N GLY A 288 -8.35 3.05 -38.18
CA GLY A 288 -7.25 2.14 -37.85
C GLY A 288 -6.63 2.27 -36.47
N LEU A 289 -7.02 3.28 -35.66
CA LEU A 289 -6.57 3.44 -34.27
C LEU A 289 -7.75 3.50 -33.30
N PHE A 290 -7.49 3.13 -32.04
CA PHE A 290 -8.33 3.46 -30.89
C PHE A 290 -7.46 4.07 -29.79
N THR A 291 -7.94 5.14 -29.16
CA THR A 291 -7.43 5.63 -27.88
C THR A 291 -8.05 4.80 -26.78
N GLU A 292 -7.22 4.35 -25.83
CA GLU A 292 -7.63 3.78 -24.54
C GLU A 292 -7.15 4.68 -23.39
N PHE A 293 -7.92 4.77 -22.31
CA PHE A 293 -7.66 5.75 -21.23
C PHE A 293 -7.84 5.18 -19.82
N GLY A 294 -7.08 5.75 -18.87
CA GLY A 294 -7.17 5.43 -17.45
C GLY A 294 -8.23 6.26 -16.71
N ALA A 295 -8.47 5.94 -15.44
CA ALA A 295 -9.15 6.88 -14.56
C ALA A 295 -8.38 8.21 -14.50
N PRO A 296 -9.02 9.38 -14.37
CA PRO A 296 -8.29 10.62 -14.10
C PRO A 296 -7.79 10.66 -12.64
N VAL A 297 -6.91 11.61 -12.31
CA VAL A 297 -6.59 11.96 -10.92
C VAL A 297 -6.45 13.48 -10.73
N ALA A 298 -6.83 13.96 -9.56
CA ALA A 298 -6.55 15.34 -9.13
C ALA A 298 -5.04 15.63 -9.16
N LEU A 299 -4.67 16.80 -9.70
CA LEU A 299 -3.29 17.29 -9.74
C LEU A 299 -3.29 18.78 -9.39
N LYS A 300 -3.39 19.07 -8.08
CA LYS A 300 -3.70 20.42 -7.57
C LYS A 300 -2.66 21.47 -7.99
N GLY A 301 -1.41 21.06 -8.16
CA GLY A 301 -0.30 21.91 -8.58
C GLY A 301 -0.53 22.64 -9.89
N LEU A 302 -1.40 22.15 -10.78
CA LEU A 302 -1.78 22.83 -12.03
C LEU A 302 -2.44 24.21 -11.80
N SER A 303 -3.09 24.45 -10.65
CA SER A 303 -3.75 25.73 -10.37
C SER A 303 -3.94 26.00 -8.88
N SER A 304 -3.61 27.21 -8.44
CA SER A 304 -3.88 27.68 -7.07
C SER A 304 -5.34 28.11 -6.83
N THR A 305 -6.19 28.12 -7.86
CA THR A 305 -7.59 28.62 -7.79
C THR A 305 -8.62 27.75 -8.50
N GLY A 306 -8.20 26.81 -9.36
CA GLY A 306 -9.07 25.86 -10.06
C GLY A 306 -8.76 24.41 -9.71
N ALA A 307 -9.70 23.51 -9.97
CA ALA A 307 -9.51 22.08 -9.80
C ALA A 307 -8.75 21.51 -11.01
N GLY A 308 -7.44 21.33 -10.85
CA GLY A 308 -6.57 20.69 -11.85
C GLY A 308 -6.64 19.16 -11.79
N PHE A 309 -6.60 18.51 -12.95
CA PHE A 309 -6.51 17.05 -13.05
C PHE A 309 -5.65 16.60 -14.24
N ALA A 310 -5.13 15.38 -14.12
CA ALA A 310 -4.42 14.66 -15.17
C ALA A 310 -5.23 13.43 -15.61
N ILE A 311 -5.07 13.03 -16.87
CA ILE A 311 -5.62 11.77 -17.41
C ILE A 311 -4.56 11.10 -18.28
N ALA A 312 -4.31 9.82 -18.00
CA ALA A 312 -3.43 8.97 -18.81
C ALA A 312 -4.24 8.33 -19.95
N TYR A 313 -3.66 8.30 -21.15
CA TYR A 313 -4.22 7.62 -22.30
C TYR A 313 -3.09 7.09 -23.20
N TYR A 314 -3.41 6.18 -24.09
CA TYR A 314 -2.51 5.67 -25.12
C TYR A 314 -3.31 5.26 -26.35
N THR A 315 -2.65 4.89 -27.45
CA THR A 315 -3.34 4.39 -28.65
C THR A 315 -2.95 2.95 -28.97
N GLU A 316 -3.93 2.16 -29.38
CA GLU A 316 -3.77 0.81 -29.93
C GLU A 316 -4.12 0.78 -31.43
N LEU A 317 -3.62 -0.26 -32.11
CA LEU A 317 -4.09 -0.63 -33.45
C LEU A 317 -5.52 -1.19 -33.34
N ASN A 318 -6.44 -0.63 -34.11
CA ASN A 318 -7.82 -1.09 -34.16
C ASN A 318 -7.93 -2.43 -34.91
N SER A 319 -7.78 -3.52 -34.16
CA SER A 319 -7.92 -4.91 -34.62
C SER A 319 -9.34 -5.29 -35.09
N TYR A 320 -10.34 -4.44 -34.82
CA TYR A 320 -11.71 -4.57 -35.30
C TYR A 320 -11.99 -3.78 -36.59
N SER A 321 -11.00 -3.03 -37.11
CA SER A 321 -11.15 -2.22 -38.32
C SER A 321 -11.38 -3.11 -39.54
N GLN A 322 -12.54 -2.95 -40.18
CA GLN A 322 -12.87 -3.63 -41.44
C GLN A 322 -12.51 -2.81 -42.69
N ASP A 323 -11.80 -1.68 -42.55
CA ASP A 323 -11.28 -0.94 -43.70
C ASP A 323 -10.07 -1.68 -44.30
N PRO A 324 -10.17 -2.22 -45.54
CA PRO A 324 -9.06 -2.95 -46.17
C PRO A 324 -7.91 -2.03 -46.59
N ASN A 325 -8.07 -0.70 -46.46
CA ASN A 325 -7.05 0.31 -46.73
C ASN A 325 -6.41 0.83 -45.43
N ASN A 326 -6.68 0.20 -44.27
CA ASN A 326 -6.02 0.55 -43.03
C ASN A 326 -4.51 0.23 -43.09
N LEU A 327 -3.68 1.27 -43.24
CA LEU A 327 -2.22 1.17 -43.27
C LEU A 327 -1.56 1.45 -41.91
N LYS A 328 -2.31 1.47 -40.80
CA LYS A 328 -1.77 1.79 -39.47
C LYS A 328 -0.88 0.68 -38.91
N THR A 329 0.22 1.10 -38.28
CA THR A 329 1.27 0.25 -37.74
C THR A 329 1.68 0.69 -36.33
N ASP A 330 2.51 -0.10 -35.65
CA ASP A 330 3.14 0.26 -34.37
C ASP A 330 3.82 1.65 -34.37
N ALA A 331 4.28 2.14 -35.53
CA ALA A 331 4.91 3.45 -35.67
C ALA A 331 3.92 4.63 -35.72
N ASP A 332 2.61 4.35 -35.81
CA ASP A 332 1.54 5.35 -35.70
C ASP A 332 1.05 5.55 -34.26
N LEU A 333 1.53 4.74 -33.30
CA LEU A 333 1.06 4.76 -31.93
C LEU A 333 1.72 5.88 -31.11
N SER A 334 0.95 6.55 -30.25
CA SER A 334 1.44 7.67 -29.43
C SER A 334 2.30 7.25 -28.24
N GLY A 335 2.38 5.95 -27.94
CA GLY A 335 2.84 5.45 -26.65
C GLY A 335 1.93 5.90 -25.49
N LEU A 336 2.43 5.78 -24.26
CA LEU A 336 1.78 6.31 -23.07
C LEU A 336 1.83 7.84 -23.06
N CYS A 337 0.66 8.47 -23.13
CA CYS A 337 0.48 9.91 -23.00
C CYS A 337 -0.21 10.29 -21.69
N VAL A 338 0.14 11.44 -21.13
CA VAL A 338 -0.67 12.13 -20.11
C VAL A 338 -0.99 13.54 -20.58
N THR A 339 -2.26 13.93 -20.47
CA THR A 339 -2.70 15.31 -20.69
C THR A 339 -3.41 15.83 -19.44
N THR A 340 -3.49 17.16 -19.31
CA THR A 340 -4.02 17.85 -18.14
C THR A 340 -5.05 18.89 -18.53
N ALA A 341 -5.97 19.19 -17.62
CA ALA A 341 -6.93 20.27 -17.75
C ALA A 341 -7.28 20.86 -16.38
N ILE A 342 -7.87 22.05 -16.38
CA ILE A 342 -8.28 22.78 -15.18
C ILE A 342 -9.76 23.11 -15.29
N PHE A 343 -10.50 22.87 -14.21
CA PHE A 343 -11.86 23.35 -14.03
C PHE A 343 -11.87 24.60 -13.13
N SER A 344 -12.42 25.71 -13.62
CA SER A 344 -12.48 26.98 -12.89
C SER A 344 -13.62 27.85 -13.43
N SER A 345 -14.32 28.58 -12.55
CA SER A 345 -15.44 29.45 -12.92
C SER A 345 -16.51 28.72 -13.76
N ASP A 346 -16.87 27.51 -13.32
CA ASP A 346 -17.81 26.58 -13.95
C ASP A 346 -17.46 26.15 -15.40
N ALA A 347 -16.26 26.45 -15.86
CA ALA A 347 -15.75 26.07 -17.18
C ALA A 347 -14.59 25.06 -17.08
N LEU A 348 -14.65 24.03 -17.93
CA LEU A 348 -13.52 23.13 -18.18
C LEU A 348 -12.63 23.73 -19.30
N SER A 349 -11.33 23.84 -19.04
CA SER A 349 -10.34 24.30 -20.02
C SER A 349 -10.30 23.38 -21.25
N ASN A 350 -9.58 23.82 -22.29
CA ASN A 350 -9.05 22.84 -23.24
C ASN A 350 -7.94 22.03 -22.56
N PHE A 351 -7.70 20.81 -23.06
CA PHE A 351 -6.59 19.98 -22.64
C PHE A 351 -5.24 20.57 -23.08
N THR A 352 -4.20 20.36 -22.28
CA THR A 352 -2.82 20.69 -22.63
C THR A 352 -2.27 19.75 -23.72
N THR A 353 -1.22 20.20 -24.41
CA THR A 353 -0.41 19.30 -25.24
C THR A 353 0.03 18.09 -24.40
N PRO A 354 -0.21 16.85 -24.86
CA PRO A 354 0.11 15.66 -24.09
C PRO A 354 1.61 15.46 -23.95
N VAL A 355 2.03 14.94 -22.79
CA VAL A 355 3.38 14.42 -22.56
C VAL A 355 3.34 12.93 -22.87
N CYS A 356 3.98 12.53 -23.96
CA CYS A 356 3.98 11.14 -24.43
C CYS A 356 5.38 10.51 -24.30
N ALA A 357 5.43 9.22 -23.98
CA ALA A 357 6.64 8.42 -23.82
C ALA A 357 6.47 7.05 -24.49
N ASP A 358 7.58 6.49 -25.00
CA ASP A 358 7.61 5.22 -25.76
C ASP A 358 7.49 3.98 -24.85
N TYR A 359 6.35 3.90 -24.17
CA TYR A 359 5.83 2.73 -23.46
C TYR A 359 4.50 2.34 -24.10
N ARG A 360 4.13 1.07 -24.04
CA ARG A 360 2.89 0.56 -24.64
C ARG A 360 2.01 -0.14 -23.60
N PRO A 361 1.21 0.61 -22.83
CA PRO A 361 0.22 0.03 -21.93
C PRO A 361 -0.61 -1.03 -22.64
N GLY A 362 -0.85 -2.18 -22.00
CA GLY A 362 -1.69 -3.22 -22.56
C GLY A 362 -3.19 -2.95 -22.41
N HIS A 363 -3.59 -2.32 -21.31
CA HIS A 363 -4.97 -1.99 -20.93
C HIS A 363 -5.01 -0.67 -20.11
N TYR A 364 -6.19 -0.25 -19.64
CA TYR A 364 -6.39 1.02 -18.92
C TYR A 364 -5.32 1.24 -17.82
N PRO A 365 -4.47 2.28 -17.93
CA PRO A 365 -3.45 2.58 -16.93
C PRO A 365 -4.10 3.18 -15.67
N GLU A 366 -3.61 2.80 -14.50
CA GLU A 366 -3.94 3.49 -13.24
C GLU A 366 -3.03 4.72 -13.10
N ILE A 367 -3.57 5.83 -12.61
CA ILE A 367 -2.80 7.05 -12.30
C ILE A 367 -3.07 7.50 -10.87
N VAL A 368 -1.99 7.80 -10.14
CA VAL A 368 -2.00 8.08 -8.69
C VAL A 368 -1.24 9.37 -8.43
N ALA A 369 -1.85 10.32 -7.73
CA ALA A 369 -1.13 11.50 -7.24
C ALA A 369 -0.15 11.09 -6.13
N LEU A 370 1.15 11.39 -6.32
CA LEU A 370 2.19 11.20 -5.33
C LEU A 370 2.37 12.44 -4.44
N SER A 371 2.06 13.62 -5.00
CA SER A 371 1.99 14.92 -4.33
C SER A 371 1.07 15.84 -5.13
N ASP A 372 0.93 17.10 -4.74
CA ASP A 372 0.18 18.07 -5.54
C ASP A 372 0.82 18.38 -6.90
N ASP A 373 2.13 18.12 -7.09
CA ASP A 373 2.88 18.39 -8.32
C ASP A 373 3.43 17.11 -9.01
N ALA A 374 3.14 15.90 -8.52
CA ALA A 374 3.68 14.65 -9.09
C ALA A 374 2.67 13.49 -9.15
N ILE A 375 2.78 12.66 -10.19
CA ILE A 375 1.93 11.49 -10.46
C ILE A 375 2.76 10.24 -10.74
N ALA A 376 2.24 9.07 -10.39
CA ALA A 376 2.67 7.77 -10.89
C ALA A 376 1.60 7.23 -11.86
N VAL A 377 2.02 6.66 -12.99
CA VAL A 377 1.18 5.94 -13.95
C VAL A 377 1.63 4.48 -13.96
N ILE A 378 0.70 3.54 -13.76
CA ILE A 378 0.95 2.12 -13.51
C ILE A 378 0.24 1.27 -14.56
N PHE A 379 0.97 0.42 -15.27
CA PHE A 379 0.47 -0.38 -16.39
C PHE A 379 1.38 -1.57 -16.69
N TYR A 380 0.88 -2.53 -17.47
CA TYR A 380 1.70 -3.60 -18.06
C TYR A 380 2.20 -3.14 -19.43
N ASP A 381 3.51 -3.17 -19.65
CA ASP A 381 4.12 -2.71 -20.90
C ASP A 381 4.22 -3.84 -21.94
N THR A 382 3.37 -3.81 -22.95
CA THR A 382 3.33 -4.81 -24.03
C THR A 382 4.61 -4.82 -24.88
N ALA A 383 5.31 -3.69 -24.98
CA ALA A 383 6.61 -3.61 -25.65
C ALA A 383 7.68 -4.45 -24.93
N ASN A 384 7.52 -4.62 -23.60
CA ASN A 384 8.47 -5.29 -22.72
C ASN A 384 7.87 -6.57 -22.11
N ASN A 385 7.24 -7.43 -22.93
CA ASN A 385 6.67 -8.72 -22.52
C ASN A 385 5.66 -8.61 -21.35
N ASN A 386 4.81 -7.59 -21.39
CA ASN A 386 3.86 -7.23 -20.33
C ASN A 386 4.54 -7.02 -18.97
N ALA A 387 5.75 -6.44 -18.93
CA ALA A 387 6.39 -6.10 -17.67
C ALA A 387 5.58 -5.00 -16.94
N LEU A 388 5.20 -5.26 -15.69
CA LEU A 388 4.53 -4.25 -14.87
C LEU A 388 5.49 -3.08 -14.64
N THR A 389 5.02 -1.89 -14.97
CA THR A 389 5.83 -0.67 -15.06
C THR A 389 5.13 0.48 -14.35
N VAL A 390 5.90 1.27 -13.61
CA VAL A 390 5.49 2.56 -13.04
C VAL A 390 6.29 3.65 -13.71
N VAL A 391 5.63 4.62 -14.34
CA VAL A 391 6.25 5.85 -14.87
C VAL A 391 5.85 7.00 -13.97
N ILE A 392 6.83 7.76 -13.45
CA ILE A 392 6.57 8.91 -12.59
C ILE A 392 6.80 10.19 -13.39
N MET A 393 5.82 11.08 -13.33
CA MET A 393 5.85 12.39 -14.00
C MET A 393 5.65 13.51 -12.96
N ALA A 394 6.28 14.65 -13.19
CA ALA A 394 6.22 15.81 -12.30
C ALA A 394 5.99 17.12 -13.07
N LEU A 395 5.31 18.06 -12.42
CA LEU A 395 5.17 19.44 -12.88
C LEU A 395 6.44 20.23 -12.55
N SER A 396 7.01 20.90 -13.53
CA SER A 396 7.96 22.00 -13.30
C SER A 396 7.23 23.26 -12.81
N SER A 397 7.99 24.27 -12.39
CA SER A 397 7.45 25.50 -11.79
C SER A 397 6.56 26.34 -12.71
N ASP A 398 6.69 26.15 -14.03
CA ASP A 398 5.85 26.71 -15.10
C ASP A 398 4.55 25.91 -15.35
N LYS A 399 4.36 24.79 -14.64
CA LYS A 399 3.26 23.83 -14.76
C LYS A 399 3.23 23.03 -16.06
N THR A 400 4.38 22.92 -16.73
CA THR A 400 4.64 21.87 -17.73
C THR A 400 4.85 20.52 -17.02
N LEU A 401 4.21 19.45 -17.50
CA LEU A 401 4.42 18.08 -17.00
C LEU A 401 5.62 17.44 -17.72
N SER A 402 6.37 16.57 -17.04
CA SER A 402 7.52 15.86 -17.63
C SER A 402 7.77 14.50 -16.97
N VAL A 403 8.24 13.52 -17.74
CA VAL A 403 8.68 12.22 -17.20
C VAL A 403 9.94 12.43 -16.35
N SER A 404 9.88 12.00 -15.09
CA SER A 404 10.94 12.18 -14.08
C SER A 404 11.70 10.89 -13.81
N SER A 405 11.01 9.74 -13.75
CA SER A 405 11.62 8.42 -13.53
C SER A 405 10.70 7.29 -14.02
N SER A 406 11.22 6.07 -14.03
CA SER A 406 10.42 4.86 -14.21
C SER A 406 10.97 3.71 -13.38
N TYR A 407 10.11 2.78 -13.00
CA TYR A 407 10.47 1.52 -12.37
C TYR A 407 9.77 0.36 -13.09
N VAL A 408 10.52 -0.67 -13.46
CA VAL A 408 9.99 -1.91 -14.08
C VAL A 408 10.17 -3.03 -13.07
N PHE A 409 9.10 -3.78 -12.77
CA PHE A 409 9.15 -4.93 -11.87
C PHE A 409 9.87 -6.11 -12.56
N PRO A 410 11.06 -6.54 -12.09
CA PRO A 410 11.80 -7.60 -12.77
C PRO A 410 11.08 -8.97 -12.69
N GLU A 411 10.25 -9.20 -11.68
CA GLU A 411 9.58 -10.47 -11.43
C GLU A 411 8.13 -10.55 -11.97
N VAL A 412 7.63 -9.48 -12.60
CA VAL A 412 6.22 -9.36 -13.02
C VAL A 412 6.14 -9.09 -14.52
N HIS A 413 6.29 -10.16 -15.30
CA HIS A 413 6.21 -10.16 -16.77
C HIS A 413 5.64 -11.50 -17.27
N GLY A 414 5.25 -11.58 -18.54
CA GLY A 414 4.79 -12.82 -19.18
C GLY A 414 3.45 -12.70 -19.93
N ASP A 415 2.84 -13.84 -20.27
CA ASP A 415 1.62 -13.85 -21.07
C ASP A 415 0.37 -13.44 -20.28
N LEU A 416 -0.35 -12.45 -20.80
CA LEU A 416 -1.65 -11.98 -20.32
C LEU A 416 -2.82 -12.36 -21.24
N SER A 417 -2.59 -13.06 -22.35
CA SER A 417 -3.63 -13.48 -23.30
C SER A 417 -4.70 -14.38 -22.68
N ALA A 418 -4.40 -15.07 -21.58
CA ALA A 418 -5.31 -15.95 -20.87
C ALA A 418 -6.43 -15.23 -20.08
N TYR A 419 -6.25 -13.96 -19.75
CA TYR A 419 -7.18 -13.18 -18.90
C TYR A 419 -8.20 -12.42 -19.76
N ASN A 420 -9.03 -11.59 -19.11
CA ASN A 420 -9.92 -10.65 -19.77
C ASN A 420 -9.28 -9.24 -19.72
N PRO A 421 -8.96 -8.62 -20.88
CA PRO A 421 -8.45 -7.25 -21.01
C PRO A 421 -8.97 -6.24 -20.00
N SER A 422 -10.30 -6.08 -19.90
CA SER A 422 -10.95 -5.02 -19.12
C SER A 422 -10.80 -5.16 -17.60
N PHE A 423 -10.08 -6.18 -17.13
CA PHE A 423 -9.89 -6.53 -15.71
C PHE A 423 -8.40 -6.75 -15.37
N LEU A 424 -7.50 -6.40 -16.29
CA LEU A 424 -6.05 -6.46 -16.11
C LEU A 424 -5.43 -5.15 -15.59
N SER A 425 -6.21 -4.09 -15.36
CA SER A 425 -5.69 -2.85 -14.77
C SER A 425 -5.12 -3.10 -13.36
N PRO A 426 -3.88 -2.66 -13.06
CA PRO A 426 -3.37 -2.61 -11.70
C PRO A 426 -4.09 -1.49 -10.92
N HIS A 427 -3.94 -1.45 -9.59
CA HIS A 427 -4.41 -0.33 -8.77
C HIS A 427 -3.32 0.15 -7.82
N GLY A 428 -3.29 1.46 -7.55
CA GLY A 428 -2.22 2.07 -6.74
C GLY A 428 -2.75 3.09 -5.74
N ARG A 429 -2.24 3.07 -4.51
CA ARG A 429 -2.65 4.00 -3.45
C ARG A 429 -1.43 4.60 -2.76
N LEU A 430 -1.44 5.94 -2.62
CA LEU A 430 -0.51 6.67 -1.78
C LEU A 430 -0.81 6.37 -0.31
N LEU A 431 0.20 5.99 0.45
CA LEU A 431 0.17 5.82 1.91
C LEU A 431 1.04 6.90 2.57
N SER A 432 0.96 7.02 3.91
CA SER A 432 1.78 7.99 4.65
C SER A 432 3.29 7.75 4.47
N GLY A 433 4.08 8.80 4.69
CA GLY A 433 5.55 8.70 4.63
C GLY A 433 6.11 8.51 3.22
N ASN A 434 5.42 9.02 2.19
CA ASN A 434 5.80 8.90 0.78
C ASN A 434 5.96 7.43 0.33
N ARG A 435 4.90 6.64 0.54
CA ARG A 435 4.82 5.24 0.12
C ARG A 435 3.75 5.05 -0.94
N LEU A 436 4.02 4.20 -1.92
CA LEU A 436 3.07 3.79 -2.94
C LEU A 436 2.84 2.28 -2.80
N ALA A 437 1.63 1.87 -2.43
CA ALA A 437 1.20 0.49 -2.56
C ALA A 437 0.66 0.27 -3.98
N VAL A 438 0.99 -0.87 -4.60
CA VAL A 438 0.50 -1.26 -5.92
C VAL A 438 -0.04 -2.69 -5.84
N SER A 439 -1.28 -2.91 -6.30
CA SER A 439 -1.88 -4.23 -6.53
C SER A 439 -1.95 -4.55 -8.01
N PHE A 440 -1.68 -5.81 -8.35
CA PHE A 440 -1.51 -6.27 -9.72
C PHE A 440 -1.70 -7.78 -9.82
N LEU A 441 -2.16 -8.27 -10.97
CA LEU A 441 -2.22 -9.70 -11.28
C LEU A 441 -0.85 -10.16 -11.81
N ASN A 442 -0.11 -11.00 -11.08
CA ASN A 442 1.26 -11.37 -11.45
C ASN A 442 1.28 -12.59 -12.40
N PRO A 443 1.67 -12.46 -13.69
CA PRO A 443 1.65 -13.58 -14.64
C PRO A 443 2.55 -14.75 -14.19
N ALA A 444 3.73 -14.44 -13.64
CA ALA A 444 4.69 -15.43 -13.14
C ALA A 444 4.15 -16.24 -11.94
N MET A 445 3.21 -15.67 -11.18
CA MET A 445 2.48 -16.37 -10.10
C MET A 445 1.12 -16.89 -10.58
N ASN A 446 1.02 -17.34 -11.84
CA ASN A 446 -0.20 -17.83 -12.50
C ASN A 446 -1.35 -16.79 -12.54
N GLY A 447 -1.04 -15.50 -12.48
CA GLY A 447 -2.02 -14.42 -12.45
C GLY A 447 -2.63 -14.13 -11.09
N ARG A 448 -2.07 -14.66 -10.00
CA ARG A 448 -2.50 -14.31 -8.63
C ARG A 448 -2.50 -12.80 -8.44
N LEU A 449 -3.54 -12.28 -7.77
CA LEU A 449 -3.48 -10.93 -7.25
C LEU A 449 -2.35 -10.85 -6.22
N CYS A 450 -1.48 -9.87 -6.41
CA CYS A 450 -0.28 -9.62 -5.64
C CYS A 450 -0.18 -8.12 -5.33
N VAL A 451 0.63 -7.78 -4.33
CA VAL A 451 0.97 -6.41 -3.97
C VAL A 451 2.46 -6.21 -3.72
N ARG A 452 2.94 -4.99 -3.93
CA ARG A 452 4.26 -4.50 -3.50
C ARG A 452 4.11 -3.07 -2.98
N VAL A 453 4.82 -2.74 -1.91
CA VAL A 453 4.95 -1.37 -1.41
C VAL A 453 6.31 -0.81 -1.78
N PHE A 454 6.30 0.42 -2.29
CA PHE A 454 7.49 1.23 -2.51
C PHE A 454 7.49 2.41 -1.52
N SER A 455 8.67 2.97 -1.28
CA SER A 455 8.86 4.32 -0.77
C SER A 455 9.54 5.19 -1.83
N PHE A 456 9.29 6.49 -1.82
CA PHE A 456 9.93 7.43 -2.74
C PHE A 456 10.39 8.70 -2.02
N SER A 457 11.39 9.37 -2.58
CA SER A 457 11.75 10.73 -2.17
C SER A 457 10.93 11.73 -2.98
N GLN A 458 10.31 12.72 -2.33
CA GLN A 458 9.63 13.82 -3.01
C GLN A 458 10.58 14.64 -3.91
N TYR A 459 11.88 14.61 -3.64
CA TYR A 459 12.89 15.39 -4.37
C TYR A 459 13.46 14.68 -5.61
N THR A 460 13.58 13.35 -5.57
CA THR A 460 14.17 12.57 -6.69
C THR A 460 13.15 11.73 -7.43
N LEU A 461 11.98 11.49 -6.83
CA LEU A 461 10.89 10.69 -7.38
C LEU A 461 11.32 9.30 -7.88
N VAL A 462 12.37 8.74 -7.26
CA VAL A 462 12.83 7.37 -7.50
C VAL A 462 12.15 6.43 -6.50
N LEU A 463 11.49 5.38 -7.02
CA LEU A 463 10.95 4.31 -6.19
C LEU A 463 12.08 3.46 -5.58
N LYS A 464 11.91 3.08 -4.32
CA LYS A 464 12.68 2.07 -3.61
C LYS A 464 11.72 1.07 -2.99
N GLU A 465 11.96 -0.22 -3.21
CA GLU A 465 11.14 -1.28 -2.68
C GLU A 465 11.15 -1.30 -1.15
N ARG A 466 10.00 -1.61 -0.56
CA ARG A 466 9.81 -1.77 0.90
C ARG A 466 9.24 -3.13 1.28
N THR A 467 8.70 -3.88 0.33
CA THR A 467 8.25 -5.26 0.51
C THR A 467 8.67 -6.12 -0.68
N PRO A 468 8.81 -7.44 -0.49
CA PRO A 468 8.72 -8.40 -1.59
C PRO A 468 7.33 -8.36 -2.25
N ILE A 469 7.11 -9.18 -3.27
CA ILE A 469 5.79 -9.38 -3.88
C ILE A 469 4.96 -10.29 -2.97
N LEU A 470 3.85 -9.77 -2.44
CA LEU A 470 2.99 -10.51 -1.53
C LEU A 470 1.68 -10.93 -2.20
N PRO A 471 1.31 -12.22 -2.22
CA PRO A 471 0.03 -12.68 -2.73
C PRO A 471 -1.14 -12.24 -1.84
N VAL A 472 -2.25 -11.85 -2.46
CA VAL A 472 -3.50 -11.44 -1.82
C VAL A 472 -4.44 -12.64 -1.69
N GLY A 473 -3.95 -13.73 -1.08
CA GLY A 473 -4.72 -14.98 -0.93
C GLY A 473 -3.86 -16.17 -0.51
N PRO A 474 -4.50 -17.31 -0.17
CA PRO A 474 -3.82 -18.49 0.34
C PRO A 474 -2.95 -19.19 -0.71
N SER A 475 -1.98 -19.97 -0.22
CA SER A 475 -0.90 -20.57 -1.01
C SER A 475 -1.33 -21.59 -2.07
N ASP A 476 -2.51 -22.18 -1.91
CA ASP A 476 -3.11 -23.23 -2.73
C ASP A 476 -3.92 -22.69 -3.93
N PHE A 477 -4.37 -21.44 -3.88
CA PHE A 477 -5.34 -20.91 -4.84
C PHE A 477 -4.75 -20.72 -6.26
N ALA A 478 -5.07 -21.63 -7.19
CA ALA A 478 -4.52 -21.66 -8.55
C ALA A 478 -5.38 -20.86 -9.55
N TRP A 479 -4.83 -19.78 -10.10
CA TRP A 479 -5.55 -18.87 -11.01
C TRP A 479 -5.56 -19.34 -12.48
N VAL A 480 -4.48 -19.91 -13.02
CA VAL A 480 -4.41 -20.43 -14.41
C VAL A 480 -4.71 -21.92 -14.46
N THR A 481 -5.63 -22.34 -15.35
CA THR A 481 -5.61 -23.67 -16.03
C THR A 481 -6.78 -23.92 -17.01
N THR A 482 -7.93 -23.25 -16.91
CA THR A 482 -9.13 -23.62 -17.73
C THR A 482 -9.59 -22.54 -18.71
N ALA A 483 -10.29 -22.96 -19.76
CA ALA A 483 -10.72 -22.12 -20.89
C ALA A 483 -11.80 -21.07 -20.58
N ASN A 484 -12.36 -21.07 -19.35
CA ASN A 484 -13.56 -20.30 -19.02
C ASN A 484 -13.19 -18.92 -18.45
N LYS A 485 -12.82 -17.98 -19.34
CA LYS A 485 -12.24 -16.63 -19.07
C LYS A 485 -13.19 -15.61 -18.40
N TRP A 486 -13.96 -16.03 -17.40
CA TRP A 486 -14.73 -15.08 -16.59
C TRP A 486 -13.78 -14.17 -15.78
N PRO A 487 -14.10 -12.88 -15.67
CA PRO A 487 -13.20 -11.90 -15.08
C PRO A 487 -13.19 -11.97 -13.55
N VAL A 488 -12.05 -11.53 -13.00
CA VAL A 488 -11.88 -11.23 -11.58
C VAL A 488 -11.49 -9.76 -11.50
N ASN A 489 -12.36 -8.93 -10.93
CA ASN A 489 -12.10 -7.54 -10.63
C ASN A 489 -11.43 -7.42 -9.26
N HIS A 490 -10.67 -6.35 -9.02
CA HIS A 490 -10.03 -6.11 -7.74
C HIS A 490 -9.96 -4.60 -7.44
N ALA A 491 -9.74 -4.25 -6.17
CA ALA A 491 -9.60 -2.87 -5.74
C ALA A 491 -8.58 -2.75 -4.59
N MET A 492 -8.14 -1.52 -4.33
CA MET A 492 -7.31 -1.14 -3.17
C MET A 492 -7.81 0.16 -2.54
N ALA A 493 -7.72 0.26 -1.21
CA ALA A 493 -7.90 1.50 -0.45
C ALA A 493 -6.94 1.54 0.77
N PRO A 494 -6.55 2.72 1.26
CA PRO A 494 -5.68 2.84 2.44
C PRO A 494 -6.36 2.36 3.73
N LEU A 495 -5.55 1.94 4.71
CA LEU A 495 -5.95 1.64 6.09
C LEU A 495 -4.91 2.28 7.04
N GLY A 496 -5.33 3.32 7.75
CA GLY A 496 -4.49 4.10 8.63
C GLY A 496 -3.31 4.75 7.92
N ALA A 497 -2.22 4.95 8.66
CA ALA A 497 -1.00 5.53 8.12
C ALA A 497 -0.13 4.52 7.35
N ASP A 498 -0.12 3.26 7.77
CA ASP A 498 0.88 2.24 7.39
C ASP A 498 0.34 1.01 6.66
N GLY A 499 -0.97 0.97 6.38
CA GLY A 499 -1.62 -0.17 5.79
C GLY A 499 -2.57 0.15 4.64
N PHE A 500 -3.10 -0.89 4.05
CA PHE A 500 -4.10 -0.84 2.99
C PHE A 500 -4.92 -2.13 2.97
N VAL A 501 -6.17 -2.02 2.52
CA VAL A 501 -7.01 -3.15 2.14
C VAL A 501 -6.91 -3.34 0.64
N THR A 502 -6.77 -4.59 0.22
CA THR A 502 -7.01 -4.98 -1.17
C THR A 502 -7.80 -6.27 -1.20
N GLY A 503 -8.64 -6.42 -2.23
CA GLY A 503 -9.46 -7.61 -2.40
C GLY A 503 -9.86 -7.80 -3.84
N TYR A 504 -10.20 -9.04 -4.18
CA TYR A 504 -10.71 -9.43 -5.49
C TYR A 504 -12.10 -10.04 -5.36
N VAL A 505 -12.88 -9.92 -6.44
CA VAL A 505 -14.22 -10.50 -6.63
C VAL A 505 -14.40 -10.94 -8.09
N GLY A 506 -15.17 -11.98 -8.32
CA GLY A 506 -15.56 -12.39 -9.68
C GLY A 506 -15.94 -13.86 -9.76
N ARG A 507 -16.09 -14.37 -10.98
CA ARG A 507 -16.27 -15.81 -11.24
C ARG A 507 -15.08 -16.30 -12.04
N ARG A 508 -14.55 -17.48 -11.73
CA ARG A 508 -13.46 -18.10 -12.51
C ARG A 508 -13.59 -19.61 -12.42
N ASN A 509 -13.45 -20.32 -13.56
CA ASN A 509 -13.67 -21.77 -13.64
C ASN A 509 -15.06 -22.21 -13.10
N ASN A 510 -16.11 -21.40 -13.35
CA ASN A 510 -17.48 -21.50 -12.78
C ASN A 510 -17.61 -21.29 -11.25
N VAL A 511 -16.52 -21.22 -10.49
CA VAL A 511 -16.51 -20.97 -9.04
C VAL A 511 -16.56 -19.46 -8.77
N LEU A 512 -17.34 -19.04 -7.77
CA LEU A 512 -17.32 -17.67 -7.26
C LEU A 512 -16.03 -17.45 -6.47
N GLN A 513 -15.25 -16.44 -6.87
CA GLN A 513 -13.96 -16.10 -6.27
C GLN A 513 -14.10 -14.78 -5.53
N GLN A 514 -13.76 -14.78 -4.25
CA GLN A 514 -13.62 -13.56 -3.47
C GLN A 514 -12.57 -13.74 -2.38
N ASN A 515 -11.76 -12.71 -2.15
CA ASN A 515 -10.91 -12.58 -0.97
C ASN A 515 -10.66 -11.11 -0.68
N PHE A 516 -10.57 -10.76 0.59
CA PHE A 516 -10.22 -9.42 1.07
C PHE A 516 -9.15 -9.56 2.15
N ALA A 517 -8.07 -8.79 2.02
CA ALA A 517 -6.94 -8.84 2.91
C ALA A 517 -6.48 -7.43 3.32
N ALA A 518 -6.10 -7.30 4.58
CA ALA A 518 -5.48 -6.09 5.12
C ALA A 518 -3.98 -6.31 5.23
N PHE A 519 -3.20 -5.40 4.65
CA PHE A 519 -1.75 -5.37 4.71
C PHE A 519 -1.30 -4.21 5.59
N GLU A 520 -0.30 -4.44 6.43
CA GLU A 520 0.39 -3.42 7.20
C GLU A 520 1.90 -3.58 6.96
N ALA A 521 2.60 -2.46 6.69
CA ALA A 521 4.03 -2.45 6.37
C ALA A 521 4.78 -1.47 7.30
N PHE A 522 5.33 -2.00 8.38
CA PHE A 522 6.00 -1.25 9.46
C PHE A 522 7.53 -1.21 9.27
N GLY A 523 8.26 -0.67 10.26
CA GLY A 523 9.72 -0.66 10.25
C GLY A 523 10.34 -1.99 10.66
N ASN A 524 11.67 -2.12 10.51
CA ASN A 524 12.41 -3.30 10.97
C ASN A 524 12.28 -3.49 12.50
N PRO A 525 12.39 -4.73 13.02
CA PRO A 525 12.41 -4.98 14.45
C PRO A 525 13.56 -4.25 15.16
N VAL A 526 13.25 -3.56 16.25
CA VAL A 526 14.21 -2.82 17.10
C VAL A 526 14.50 -3.58 18.40
N GLY A 527 13.54 -4.35 18.90
CA GLY A 527 13.66 -5.12 20.14
C GLY A 527 12.33 -5.71 20.60
N ILE A 528 12.32 -6.29 21.81
CA ILE A 528 11.12 -6.84 22.47
C ILE A 528 10.88 -6.13 23.81
N VAL A 529 9.62 -5.83 24.11
CA VAL A 529 9.14 -5.28 25.40
C VAL A 529 9.32 -6.30 26.52
N GLN A 530 9.90 -5.86 27.64
CA GLN A 530 10.22 -6.70 28.80
C GLN A 530 9.50 -6.28 30.08
N SER A 531 9.13 -5.00 30.21
CA SER A 531 8.29 -4.52 31.28
C SER A 531 7.60 -3.23 30.90
N THR A 532 6.39 -3.04 31.42
CA THR A 532 5.62 -1.80 31.39
C THR A 532 5.41 -1.37 32.84
N SER A 533 5.65 -0.10 33.17
CA SER A 533 5.52 0.39 34.55
C SER A 533 5.21 1.88 34.58
N GLY A 534 3.94 2.22 34.83
CA GLY A 534 3.47 3.60 34.66
C GLY A 534 3.78 4.08 33.24
N ASP A 535 4.27 5.31 33.12
CA ASP A 535 4.57 5.91 31.82
C ASP A 535 5.93 5.52 31.21
N SER A 536 6.37 4.28 31.41
CA SER A 536 7.64 3.78 30.87
C SER A 536 7.58 2.31 30.45
N VAL A 537 8.26 2.02 29.34
CA VAL A 537 8.42 0.67 28.80
C VAL A 537 9.91 0.37 28.65
N SER A 538 10.30 -0.84 29.04
CA SER A 538 11.67 -1.37 28.91
C SER A 538 11.73 -2.30 27.71
N VAL A 539 12.58 -2.00 26.72
CA VAL A 539 12.75 -2.78 25.50
C VAL A 539 14.16 -3.36 25.46
N THR A 540 14.29 -4.69 25.40
CA THR A 540 15.57 -5.33 25.09
C THR A 540 15.80 -5.28 23.59
N THR A 541 16.81 -4.53 23.18
CA THR A 541 17.24 -4.44 21.77
C THR A 541 18.30 -5.49 21.43
N GLN A 542 19.08 -5.97 22.41
CA GLN A 542 20.09 -6.99 22.19
C GLN A 542 20.23 -7.94 23.39
N GLY A 543 20.40 -9.24 23.09
CA GLY A 543 20.64 -10.30 24.05
C GLY A 543 19.40 -11.15 24.33
N LYS A 544 19.26 -11.69 25.55
CA LYS A 544 18.10 -12.55 25.89
C LYS A 544 16.90 -11.70 26.29
N ALA A 545 15.81 -11.82 25.53
CA ALA A 545 14.50 -11.27 25.84
C ALA A 545 13.51 -12.37 26.25
N ASP A 546 12.62 -12.05 27.19
CA ASP A 546 11.48 -12.87 27.58
C ASP A 546 10.38 -12.77 26.51
N ALA A 547 9.93 -13.91 25.98
CA ALA A 547 8.80 -14.05 25.07
C ALA A 547 8.28 -15.50 25.13
N SER A 548 6.96 -15.72 25.12
CA SER A 548 6.34 -17.03 25.43
C SER A 548 6.02 -17.88 24.20
N GLY A 549 6.02 -19.20 24.36
CA GLY A 549 5.55 -20.14 23.33
C GLY A 549 6.61 -20.45 22.28
N LEU A 550 7.87 -20.45 22.69
CA LEU A 550 9.00 -20.65 21.79
C LEU A 550 9.39 -22.13 21.67
N THR A 551 9.97 -22.50 20.54
CA THR A 551 10.62 -23.80 20.31
C THR A 551 12.12 -23.57 20.19
N ASP A 552 12.92 -24.16 21.07
CA ASP A 552 14.39 -23.98 21.08
C ASP A 552 15.03 -24.20 19.70
N GLY A 553 15.99 -23.34 19.35
CA GLY A 553 16.67 -23.31 18.06
C GLY A 553 15.84 -22.77 16.87
N ALA A 554 14.53 -22.53 17.01
CA ALA A 554 13.72 -21.99 15.92
C ALA A 554 13.92 -20.48 15.71
N VAL A 555 13.80 -20.02 14.46
CA VAL A 555 13.91 -18.60 14.07
C VAL A 555 12.55 -17.93 14.16
N TYR A 556 12.49 -16.78 14.84
CA TYR A 556 11.26 -15.99 15.02
C TYR A 556 11.31 -14.65 14.28
N TYR A 557 10.14 -14.26 13.80
CA TYR A 557 9.81 -13.14 12.94
C TYR A 557 8.70 -12.31 13.59
N ALA A 558 8.60 -11.03 13.27
CA ALA A 558 7.63 -10.12 13.86
C ALA A 558 6.36 -10.01 13.01
N THR A 559 5.22 -9.81 13.67
CA THR A 559 4.01 -9.29 13.03
C THR A 559 3.86 -7.80 13.27
N THR A 560 3.01 -7.13 12.49
CA THR A 560 2.56 -5.76 12.77
C THR A 560 1.61 -5.65 13.96
N SER A 561 1.13 -6.77 14.51
CA SER A 561 0.47 -6.84 15.83
C SER A 561 1.44 -7.01 17.01
N GLY A 562 2.76 -7.03 16.77
CA GLY A 562 3.78 -7.18 17.82
C GLY A 562 4.10 -8.62 18.22
N ALA A 563 3.37 -9.62 17.71
CA ALA A 563 3.61 -11.01 18.05
C ALA A 563 4.92 -11.52 17.42
N VAL A 564 5.60 -12.43 18.13
CA VAL A 564 6.66 -13.27 17.55
C VAL A 564 6.04 -14.55 16.97
N VAL A 565 6.39 -14.87 15.72
CA VAL A 565 5.95 -16.10 15.03
C VAL A 565 7.12 -16.81 14.36
N ALA A 566 7.11 -18.13 14.36
CA ALA A 566 8.07 -18.95 13.63
C ALA A 566 7.48 -19.43 12.30
N GLN A 567 8.34 -19.65 11.31
CA GLN A 567 7.95 -20.35 10.09
C GLN A 567 7.58 -21.80 10.42
N ASN A 568 6.38 -22.24 10.06
CA ASN A 568 6.07 -23.67 9.97
C ASN A 568 6.72 -24.27 8.71
N GLY A 569 7.15 -25.53 8.77
CA GLY A 569 8.11 -26.17 7.85
C GLY A 569 7.69 -26.38 6.39
N THR A 570 6.62 -25.73 5.92
CA THR A 570 6.02 -25.90 4.59
C THR A 570 6.35 -24.77 3.60
N SER A 571 6.67 -23.54 4.06
CA SER A 571 6.99 -22.44 3.14
C SER A 571 8.42 -22.53 2.60
N MET A 572 8.57 -22.81 1.30
CA MET A 572 9.86 -22.78 0.61
C MET A 572 10.20 -21.40 0.00
N ASP A 573 9.29 -20.43 0.11
CA ASP A 573 9.47 -19.07 -0.40
C ASP A 573 10.63 -18.35 0.34
N PRO A 574 11.54 -17.62 -0.35
CA PRO A 574 12.68 -16.97 0.27
C PRO A 574 12.31 -15.72 1.09
N ASP A 575 11.21 -15.05 0.75
CA ASP A 575 10.89 -13.70 1.18
C ASP A 575 9.78 -13.65 2.23
N PHE A 576 8.87 -14.64 2.24
CA PHE A 576 7.77 -14.72 3.21
C PHE A 576 7.41 -16.16 3.64
N PHE A 577 6.47 -16.26 4.57
CA PHE A 577 5.79 -17.51 4.91
C PHE A 577 4.35 -17.25 5.36
N TYR A 578 3.51 -18.28 5.25
CA TYR A 578 2.18 -18.29 5.85
C TYR A 578 2.24 -18.92 7.24
N THR A 579 1.33 -18.50 8.13
CA THR A 579 1.05 -19.22 9.37
C THR A 579 0.45 -20.60 9.11
N ALA A 580 0.45 -21.46 10.13
CA ALA A 580 0.03 -22.86 10.01
C ALA A 580 -1.43 -23.07 9.62
N ASP A 581 -2.27 -22.05 9.81
CA ASP A 581 -3.69 -21.98 9.46
C ASP A 581 -3.96 -21.24 8.13
N GLY A 582 -2.94 -20.65 7.51
CA GLY A 582 -3.05 -19.92 6.25
C GLY A 582 -3.77 -18.58 6.32
N THR A 583 -4.11 -18.07 7.51
CA THR A 583 -4.83 -16.79 7.68
C THR A 583 -3.93 -15.57 7.65
N MET A 584 -2.63 -15.73 7.94
CA MET A 584 -1.67 -14.64 7.99
C MET A 584 -0.41 -14.98 7.17
N LEU A 585 0.13 -13.97 6.50
CA LEU A 585 1.43 -14.01 5.83
C LEU A 585 2.38 -13.01 6.51
N VAL A 586 3.63 -13.43 6.71
CA VAL A 586 4.69 -12.63 7.37
C VAL A 586 5.96 -12.63 6.53
N THR A 587 6.57 -11.46 6.36
CA THR A 587 7.83 -11.30 5.61
C THR A 587 9.06 -11.67 6.43
N LYS A 588 10.10 -12.19 5.78
CA LYS A 588 11.31 -12.71 6.43
C LYS A 588 12.36 -11.64 6.78
N ASP A 589 12.19 -10.44 6.25
CA ASP A 589 12.90 -9.22 6.70
C ASP A 589 12.56 -8.84 8.16
N SER A 590 11.40 -9.25 8.67
CA SER A 590 10.92 -9.03 10.04
C SER A 590 11.60 -9.89 11.11
N ARG A 591 12.71 -10.58 10.78
CA ARG A 591 13.41 -11.50 11.69
C ARG A 591 13.86 -10.79 12.97
N VAL A 592 13.45 -11.33 14.11
CA VAL A 592 13.76 -10.78 15.45
C VAL A 592 14.92 -11.49 16.12
N GLY A 593 14.98 -12.83 16.00
CA GLY A 593 15.95 -13.62 16.74
C GLY A 593 15.84 -15.13 16.54
N VAL A 594 16.45 -15.86 17.46
CA VAL A 594 16.40 -17.33 17.54
C VAL A 594 16.04 -17.71 18.98
N ALA A 595 15.15 -18.67 19.17
CA ALA A 595 14.83 -19.17 20.51
C ALA A 595 16.02 -19.92 21.12
N VAL A 596 16.19 -19.76 22.43
CA VAL A 596 17.27 -20.38 23.23
C VAL A 596 16.75 -20.98 24.55
N ASP A 597 15.42 -21.02 24.68
CA ASP A 597 14.60 -21.71 25.69
C ASP A 597 13.12 -21.59 25.24
N ASP A 598 12.17 -22.19 25.95
CA ASP A 598 10.73 -22.07 25.65
C ASP A 598 10.14 -20.67 25.97
N ASP A 599 10.83 -19.91 26.82
CA ASP A 599 10.47 -18.55 27.24
C ASP A 599 11.56 -17.48 26.95
N LYS A 600 12.61 -17.81 26.19
CA LYS A 600 13.72 -16.89 25.83
C LYS A 600 14.00 -16.81 24.33
N LEU A 601 13.89 -15.61 23.77
CA LEU A 601 14.43 -15.28 22.45
C LEU A 601 15.80 -14.61 22.58
N PHE A 602 16.79 -15.03 21.81
CA PHE A 602 18.05 -14.32 21.64
C PHE A 602 17.95 -13.34 20.46
N ILE A 603 17.91 -12.04 20.80
CA ILE A 603 17.84 -10.92 19.85
C ILE A 603 19.25 -10.49 19.47
N SER A 604 19.48 -10.36 18.16
CA SER A 604 20.73 -9.86 17.58
C SER A 604 20.42 -8.93 16.41
N THR A 605 19.67 -7.86 16.66
CA THR A 605 19.45 -6.80 15.69
C THR A 605 20.76 -6.06 15.42
N THR A 606 21.31 -6.23 14.22
CA THR A 606 22.18 -5.23 13.61
C THR A 606 21.29 -4.15 13.01
N LEU A 607 21.37 -2.93 13.57
CA LEU A 607 20.79 -1.71 13.00
C LEU A 607 21.50 -1.33 11.70
#